data_AF-A0A6J6NXW8-F1
#
_entry.id   AF-A0A6J6NXW8-F1
#
_cell.length_a   1.000
_cell.length_b   1.000
_cell.length_c   1.000
_cell.angle_alpha   90.00
_cell.angle_beta   90.00
_cell.angle_gamma   90.00
#
_symmetry.space_group_name_H-M   'P 1'
#
loop_
_entity.id
_entity.type
_entity.pdbx_description
1 polymer ?
#
loop_
_entity_poly.entity_id
_entity_poly.type
_entity_poly.pdbx_seq_one_letter_code
_entity_poly.pdbx_strand_id
1 'polypeptide(L)'
;MRARRTLGALVLGLGASLVALAAPVAAATCPDGGPCVVVEVVGSVSETRTYSAQEVVDLTDLVDAPYLLRDEAGVERSPDTRTWTSLQALVDAMAPLSHDLVTYTEVIDEQGTSLRLDEHALDDPGSNGFEDALMPAVSFSGSSGGQGGAITYLRPLRDDQDVNVSAQANRKGYFQTDAALRIVVHTSGRLLRPVVTATEVTRAGVAANTYDLTASVPDAPAGLTYDWALGDGDTSSVAAPRHTYDATDRSTYYVVLSVTGDDGSSGRSDPVAVEVSEPPPEESPGPTPGGGESEGPDTGPTDSGGAHEGGSTGGAPAEGGPTLGGLSEVETGGEPSVVTPTPDAGPGPAPVAGRQVSGTLLIGLAAGAAPSVAPEDVAPSARASSPRTALPTWLLAVAGGVLLLAAGALGESPAVRRAWRRRRDKVGT
;
A
#
# COMPACT_ATOMS: atom_id res chain seq x y z
N MET A 1 -19.78 -67.49 20.52
CA MET A 1 -20.00 -66.23 21.24
C MET A 1 -19.21 -65.14 20.53
N ARG A 2 -19.92 -64.16 19.96
CA ARG A 2 -19.38 -63.03 19.18
C ARG A 2 -19.12 -61.87 20.13
N ALA A 3 -17.92 -61.30 20.12
CA ALA A 3 -17.67 -60.01 20.74
C ALA A 3 -17.54 -58.95 19.64
N ARG A 4 -18.59 -58.13 19.51
CA ARG A 4 -18.59 -56.83 18.83
C ARG A 4 -17.90 -55.80 19.73
N ARG A 5 -17.18 -54.84 19.14
CA ARG A 5 -17.04 -53.42 19.58
C ARG A 5 -16.13 -52.71 18.57
N THR A 6 -16.71 -52.05 17.56
CA THR A 6 -17.08 -50.62 17.46
C THR A 6 -15.96 -49.75 16.90
N LEU A 7 -16.19 -49.26 15.67
CA LEU A 7 -15.47 -48.17 15.02
C LEU A 7 -15.49 -46.92 15.92
N GLY A 8 -14.34 -46.26 16.07
CA GLY A 8 -14.22 -44.87 16.50
C GLY A 8 -13.81 -44.01 15.30
N ALA A 9 -14.62 -43.00 15.01
CA ALA A 9 -14.50 -42.11 13.86
C ALA A 9 -13.42 -41.03 14.05
N LEU A 10 -12.75 -40.72 12.94
CA LEU A 10 -12.42 -39.40 12.38
C LEU A 10 -12.38 -38.19 13.34
N VAL A 11 -11.21 -37.54 13.43
CA VAL A 11 -11.13 -36.07 13.50
C VAL A 11 -10.01 -35.62 12.56
N LEU A 12 -10.41 -35.07 11.42
CA LEU A 12 -9.56 -34.28 10.51
C LEU A 12 -9.12 -33.02 11.26
N GLY A 13 -7.81 -32.84 11.39
CA GLY A 13 -7.23 -31.60 11.89
C GLY A 13 -7.41 -30.49 10.84
N LEU A 14 -8.39 -29.62 11.06
CA LEU A 14 -8.45 -28.32 10.41
C LEU A 14 -7.32 -27.47 10.98
N GLY A 15 -6.26 -27.27 10.19
CA GLY A 15 -5.27 -26.24 10.43
C GLY A 15 -5.96 -24.88 10.27
N ALA A 16 -6.32 -24.25 11.38
CA ALA A 16 -6.71 -22.87 11.38
C ALA A 16 -5.44 -22.04 11.16
N SER A 17 -5.27 -21.55 9.93
CA SER A 17 -4.33 -20.46 9.65
C SER A 17 -4.75 -19.28 10.52
N LEU A 18 -3.96 -18.99 11.56
CA LEU A 18 -4.02 -17.75 12.30
C LEU A 18 -3.61 -16.63 11.34
N VAL A 19 -4.60 -16.04 10.67
CA VAL A 19 -4.45 -14.71 10.11
C VAL A 19 -4.23 -13.80 11.32
N ALA A 20 -2.99 -13.36 11.51
CA ALA A 20 -2.71 -12.26 12.41
C ALA A 20 -3.42 -11.04 11.82
N LEU A 21 -4.62 -10.76 12.29
CA LEU A 21 -5.23 -9.44 12.12
C LEU A 21 -4.22 -8.45 12.67
N ALA A 22 -3.66 -7.62 11.80
CA ALA A 22 -2.88 -6.47 12.23
C ALA A 22 -3.74 -5.72 13.23
N ALA A 23 -3.30 -5.67 14.49
CA ALA A 23 -3.93 -4.80 15.47
C ALA A 23 -3.96 -3.39 14.86
N PRO A 24 -5.04 -2.60 15.03
CA PRO A 24 -4.98 -1.19 14.64
C PRO A 24 -3.74 -0.61 15.31
N VAL A 25 -2.80 -0.12 14.50
CA VAL A 25 -1.61 0.56 15.00
C VAL A 25 -2.15 1.62 15.94
N ALA A 26 -1.87 1.48 17.24
CA ALA A 26 -2.33 2.45 18.22
C ALA A 26 -1.85 3.81 17.72
N ALA A 27 -2.77 4.76 17.52
CA ALA A 27 -2.42 6.10 17.07
C ALA A 27 -1.27 6.57 17.97
N ALA A 28 -0.11 6.86 17.37
CA ALA A 28 1.07 7.15 18.15
C ALA A 28 0.76 8.35 19.04
N THR A 29 0.72 8.15 20.36
CA THR A 29 0.35 9.19 21.31
C THR A 29 1.55 10.09 21.53
N CYS A 30 1.46 11.34 21.08
CA CYS A 30 2.48 12.33 21.32
C CYS A 30 2.57 12.68 22.82
N PRO A 31 3.78 12.75 23.40
CA PRO A 31 3.98 12.87 24.85
C PRO A 31 3.25 14.06 25.52
N ASP A 32 3.11 15.17 24.79
CA ASP A 32 2.62 16.45 25.35
C ASP A 32 1.20 16.84 24.87
N GLY A 33 0.54 15.97 24.10
CA GLY A 33 -0.80 16.23 23.55
C GLY A 33 -0.84 17.21 22.35
N GLY A 34 0.33 17.66 21.86
CA GLY A 34 0.50 18.35 20.57
C GLY A 34 1.07 17.43 19.48
N PRO A 35 1.34 17.94 18.26
CA PRO A 35 1.91 17.14 17.19
C PRO A 35 3.35 16.70 17.49
N CYS A 36 3.73 15.53 16.99
CA CYS A 36 5.06 14.94 17.13
C CYS A 36 5.43 14.16 15.87
N VAL A 37 6.72 13.93 15.66
CA VAL A 37 7.20 13.06 14.59
C VAL A 37 7.59 11.72 15.20
N VAL A 38 7.01 10.62 14.70
CA VAL A 38 7.34 9.27 15.14
C VAL A 38 8.08 8.56 14.02
N VAL A 39 9.35 8.26 14.25
CA VAL A 39 10.19 7.53 13.31
C VAL A 39 10.25 6.07 13.75
N GLU A 40 9.76 5.18 12.90
CA GLU A 40 9.70 3.73 13.11
C GLU A 40 10.68 3.05 12.15
N VAL A 41 11.73 2.44 12.67
CA VAL A 41 12.68 1.64 11.89
C VAL A 41 12.21 0.19 11.88
N VAL A 42 12.13 -0.41 10.70
CA VAL A 42 11.71 -1.81 10.50
C VAL A 42 12.65 -2.55 9.55
N GLY A 43 12.61 -3.89 9.60
CA GLY A 43 13.42 -4.76 8.76
C GLY A 43 14.53 -5.46 9.54
N SER A 44 15.77 -5.23 9.14
CA SER A 44 16.97 -5.83 9.76
C SER A 44 17.18 -5.35 11.20
N VAL A 45 16.70 -4.14 11.51
CA VAL A 45 16.67 -3.54 12.84
C VAL A 45 15.23 -3.09 13.12
N SER A 46 14.84 -3.10 14.40
CA SER A 46 13.57 -2.55 14.83
C SER A 46 13.76 -1.58 15.99
N GLU A 47 13.41 -0.33 15.74
CA GLU A 47 13.50 0.75 16.72
C GLU A 47 12.38 1.75 16.48
N THR A 48 11.97 2.49 17.50
CA THR A 48 10.99 3.56 17.35
C THR A 48 11.40 4.72 18.22
N ARG A 49 11.42 5.92 17.64
CA ARG A 49 11.68 7.16 18.37
C ARG A 49 10.61 8.19 18.06
N THR A 50 10.14 8.84 19.12
CA THR A 50 9.22 9.97 19.02
C THR A 50 9.99 11.25 19.30
N TYR A 51 9.92 12.20 18.38
CA TYR A 51 10.48 13.53 18.48
C TYR A 51 9.38 14.53 18.83
N SER A 52 9.59 15.28 19.91
CA SER A 52 8.80 16.47 20.22
C SER A 52 9.03 17.57 19.20
N ALA A 53 8.12 18.55 19.15
CA ALA A 53 8.28 19.72 18.28
C ALA A 53 9.61 20.45 18.51
N GLN A 54 10.06 20.57 19.77
CA GLN A 54 11.33 21.22 20.09
C GLN A 54 12.53 20.40 19.60
N GLU A 55 12.53 19.08 19.79
CA GLU A 55 13.62 18.24 19.28
C GLU A 55 13.72 18.29 17.75
N VAL A 56 12.59 18.35 17.03
CA VAL A 56 12.64 18.53 15.58
C VAL A 56 13.25 19.87 15.21
N VAL A 57 12.87 20.95 15.90
CA VAL A 57 13.46 22.29 15.68
C VAL A 57 14.96 22.28 15.99
N ASP A 58 15.40 21.61 17.06
CA ASP A 58 16.81 21.51 17.44
C ASP A 58 17.65 20.71 16.42
N LEU A 59 17.01 19.87 15.60
CA LEU A 59 17.63 19.10 14.50
C LEU A 59 17.61 19.82 13.15
N THR A 60 17.12 21.06 13.08
CA THR A 60 17.09 21.86 11.85
C THR A 60 18.46 21.90 11.16
N ASP A 61 18.47 21.55 9.88
CA ASP A 61 19.64 21.53 9.00
C ASP A 61 19.44 22.31 7.70
N LEU A 62 18.20 22.72 7.39
CA LEU A 62 17.83 23.40 6.15
C LEU A 62 17.22 24.78 6.45
N VAL A 63 18.05 25.81 6.30
CA VAL A 63 17.68 27.21 6.56
C VAL A 63 17.47 27.94 5.24
N ASP A 64 16.34 28.64 5.10
CA ASP A 64 15.94 29.40 3.91
C ASP A 64 15.97 28.58 2.60
N ALA A 65 15.80 27.26 2.70
CA ALA A 65 15.76 26.36 1.55
C ALA A 65 14.53 26.67 0.68
N PRO A 66 14.68 26.94 -0.64
CA PRO A 66 13.60 27.48 -1.47
C PRO A 66 12.71 26.38 -2.06
N TYR A 67 11.85 25.78 -1.24
CA TYR A 67 11.00 24.69 -1.73
C TYR A 67 9.90 25.17 -2.67
N LEU A 68 9.96 24.74 -3.92
CA LEU A 68 8.90 24.97 -4.89
C LEU A 68 7.72 24.02 -4.66
N LEU A 69 6.52 24.57 -4.80
CA LEU A 69 5.27 23.82 -4.76
C LEU A 69 4.61 23.86 -6.13
N ARG A 70 4.27 22.69 -6.67
CA ARG A 70 3.56 22.54 -7.95
C ARG A 70 2.31 21.70 -7.74
N ASP A 71 1.18 22.20 -8.22
CA ASP A 71 -0.11 21.49 -8.17
C ASP A 71 -0.37 20.64 -9.43
N GLU A 72 -1.48 19.90 -9.42
CA GLU A 72 -1.88 19.01 -10.53
C GLU A 72 -2.12 19.74 -11.86
N ALA A 73 -2.33 21.06 -11.85
CA ALA A 73 -2.43 21.87 -13.06
C ALA A 73 -1.06 22.37 -13.56
N GLY A 74 0.03 21.99 -12.89
CA GLY A 74 1.38 22.46 -13.18
C GLY A 74 1.64 23.88 -12.69
N VAL A 75 0.76 24.45 -11.87
CA VAL A 75 0.92 25.82 -11.39
C VAL A 75 1.91 25.84 -10.23
N GLU A 76 2.99 26.57 -10.42
CA GLU A 76 4.00 26.81 -9.39
C GLU A 76 3.59 27.94 -8.44
N ARG A 77 3.83 27.74 -7.15
CA ARG A 77 3.62 28.75 -6.11
C ARG A 77 4.94 29.38 -5.70
N SER A 78 4.85 30.51 -5.01
CA SER A 78 6.02 31.15 -4.40
C SER A 78 6.81 30.15 -3.55
N PRO A 79 8.15 30.13 -3.65
CA PRO A 79 8.97 29.21 -2.88
C PRO A 79 8.70 29.35 -1.37
N ASP A 80 8.59 28.22 -0.71
CA ASP A 80 8.48 28.15 0.73
C ASP A 80 9.86 28.14 1.38
N THR A 81 10.20 29.25 2.02
CA THR A 81 11.52 29.54 2.57
C THR A 81 11.58 29.42 4.09
N ARG A 82 10.60 28.73 4.69
CA ARG A 82 10.65 28.45 6.13
C ARG A 82 11.88 27.61 6.49
N THR A 83 12.11 27.47 7.79
CA THR A 83 13.14 26.59 8.33
C THR A 83 12.65 25.14 8.38
N TRP A 84 13.50 24.20 7.96
CA TRP A 84 13.16 22.79 7.83
C TRP A 84 14.18 21.88 8.52
N THR A 85 13.67 20.72 8.94
CA THR A 85 14.45 19.58 9.42
C THR A 85 14.31 18.46 8.41
N SER A 86 15.41 18.05 7.78
CA SER A 86 15.41 16.97 6.81
C SER A 86 15.04 15.64 7.45
N LEU A 87 14.45 14.75 6.64
CA LEU A 87 14.24 13.36 7.06
C LEU A 87 15.57 12.66 7.38
N GLN A 88 16.64 12.98 6.65
CA GLN A 88 17.98 12.46 6.90
C GLN A 88 18.46 12.81 8.32
N ALA A 89 18.30 14.07 8.76
CA ALA A 89 18.67 14.52 10.11
C ALA A 89 17.87 13.78 11.21
N LEU A 90 16.57 13.53 10.98
CA LEU A 90 15.74 12.76 11.91
C LEU A 90 16.18 11.29 12.00
N VAL A 91 16.62 10.71 10.89
CA VAL A 91 17.08 9.32 10.79
C VAL A 91 18.46 9.16 11.44
N ASP A 92 19.40 10.04 11.14
CA ASP A 92 20.77 10.00 11.71
C ASP A 92 20.78 10.28 13.23
N ALA A 93 19.77 10.98 13.74
CA ALA A 93 19.59 11.16 15.18
C ALA A 93 19.20 9.87 15.93
N MET A 94 18.82 8.79 15.22
CA MET A 94 18.50 7.46 15.79
C MET A 94 19.70 6.52 15.89
N ALA A 95 20.88 7.04 16.27
CA ALA A 95 22.10 6.24 16.39
C ALA A 95 21.88 4.89 17.13
N PRO A 96 22.42 3.77 16.62
CA PRO A 96 23.48 3.67 15.61
C PRO A 96 22.99 3.58 14.15
N LEU A 97 21.72 3.87 13.87
CA LEU A 97 21.21 3.83 12.51
C LEU A 97 21.86 4.94 11.66
N SER A 98 22.28 4.59 10.46
CA SER A 98 22.75 5.51 9.42
C SER A 98 21.76 5.45 8.26
N HIS A 99 21.45 6.60 7.65
CA HIS A 99 20.60 6.68 6.47
C HIS A 99 21.09 5.79 5.31
N ASP A 100 22.38 5.44 5.25
CA ASP A 100 22.96 4.51 4.26
C ASP A 100 22.36 3.09 4.31
N LEU A 101 21.73 2.71 5.43
CA LEU A 101 21.07 1.41 5.60
C LEU A 101 19.61 1.42 5.16
N VAL A 102 19.07 2.57 4.77
CA VAL A 102 17.66 2.72 4.41
C VAL A 102 17.42 2.18 3.02
N THR A 103 16.45 1.30 2.89
CA THR A 103 16.02 0.73 1.60
C THR A 103 14.85 1.49 1.00
N TYR A 104 13.98 2.09 1.81
CA TYR A 104 12.95 3.04 1.40
C TYR A 104 12.27 3.63 2.63
N THR A 105 11.50 4.70 2.44
CA THR A 105 10.79 5.39 3.54
C THR A 105 9.31 5.54 3.21
N GLU A 106 8.44 5.36 4.20
CA GLU A 106 7.01 5.68 4.10
C GLU A 106 6.67 6.84 5.05
N VAL A 107 6.07 7.90 4.53
CA VAL A 107 5.53 9.02 5.31
C VAL A 107 4.03 8.86 5.37
N ILE A 108 3.49 8.69 6.57
CA ILE A 108 2.09 8.36 6.81
C ILE A 108 1.44 9.50 7.58
N ASP A 109 0.43 10.12 6.97
CA ASP A 109 -0.37 11.15 7.61
C ASP A 109 -1.40 10.58 8.61
N GLU A 110 -2.10 11.46 9.31
CA GLU A 110 -3.11 11.09 10.32
C GLU A 110 -4.31 10.32 9.73
N GLN A 111 -4.55 10.42 8.42
CA GLN A 111 -5.58 9.66 7.71
C GLN A 111 -5.08 8.26 7.28
N GLY A 112 -3.82 7.91 7.55
CA GLY A 112 -3.21 6.67 7.11
C GLY A 112 -2.74 6.70 5.66
N THR A 113 -2.71 7.87 5.03
CA THR A 113 -2.22 8.05 3.66
C THR A 113 -0.70 7.90 3.65
N SER A 114 -0.20 6.84 3.02
CA SER A 114 1.24 6.59 2.87
C SER A 114 1.77 7.18 1.56
N LEU A 115 2.74 8.08 1.68
CA LEU A 115 3.64 8.51 0.61
C LEU A 115 4.95 7.73 0.74
N ARG A 116 5.32 6.99 -0.31
CA ARG A 116 6.59 6.25 -0.33
C ARG A 116 7.68 7.03 -1.05
N LEU A 117 8.83 7.09 -0.42
CA LEU A 117 10.08 7.61 -0.96
C LEU A 117 10.97 6.41 -1.33
N ASP A 118 11.66 6.49 -2.46
CA ASP A 118 12.55 5.42 -2.93
C ASP A 118 13.85 5.31 -2.10
N GLU A 119 14.65 4.29 -2.40
CA GLU A 119 15.92 4.01 -1.71
C GLU A 119 16.90 5.20 -1.70
N HIS A 120 16.83 6.06 -2.72
CA HIS A 120 17.76 7.17 -2.90
C HIS A 120 17.28 8.45 -2.24
N ALA A 121 16.02 8.52 -1.81
CA ALA A 121 15.43 9.78 -1.33
C ALA A 121 16.10 10.36 -0.07
N LEU A 122 16.90 9.57 0.65
CA LEU A 122 17.69 10.00 1.80
C LEU A 122 19.21 10.04 1.52
N ASP A 123 19.64 9.83 0.28
CA ASP A 123 21.03 10.03 -0.16
C ASP A 123 21.42 11.51 -0.03
N ASP A 124 22.71 11.79 -0.18
CA ASP A 124 23.24 13.16 -0.14
C ASP A 124 22.52 14.10 -1.14
N PRO A 125 22.34 15.39 -0.77
CA PRO A 125 21.84 16.44 -1.64
C PRO A 125 22.43 16.39 -3.06
N GLY A 126 21.55 16.27 -4.05
CA GLY A 126 21.90 16.21 -5.48
C GLY A 126 22.14 14.80 -6.03
N SER A 127 22.22 13.79 -5.17
CA SER A 127 22.17 12.37 -5.55
C SER A 127 20.83 11.72 -5.20
N ASN A 128 20.00 12.40 -4.42
CA ASN A 128 18.73 11.93 -3.88
C ASN A 128 17.53 11.94 -4.85
N GLY A 129 17.77 12.27 -6.12
CA GLY A 129 16.74 12.29 -7.16
C GLY A 129 15.74 13.46 -7.07
N PHE A 130 16.00 14.48 -6.26
CA PHE A 130 15.19 15.68 -6.17
C PHE A 130 15.86 16.90 -6.82
N GLU A 131 15.06 17.81 -7.34
CA GLU A 131 15.52 19.08 -7.90
C GLU A 131 16.19 19.94 -6.83
N ASP A 132 17.11 20.81 -7.29
CA ASP A 132 17.82 21.79 -6.47
C ASP A 132 18.60 21.21 -5.27
N ALA A 133 18.88 19.90 -5.31
CA ALA A 133 19.55 19.18 -4.21
C ALA A 133 18.81 19.33 -2.87
N LEU A 134 17.49 19.49 -2.90
CA LEU A 134 16.66 19.62 -1.71
C LEU A 134 16.32 18.25 -1.12
N MET A 135 16.08 18.19 0.18
CA MET A 135 15.73 16.94 0.89
C MET A 135 14.24 16.91 1.25
N PRO A 136 13.60 15.73 1.35
CA PRO A 136 12.33 15.60 2.06
C PRO A 136 12.49 16.11 3.50
N ALA A 137 11.54 16.91 3.97
CA ALA A 137 11.70 17.59 5.24
C ALA A 137 10.37 17.84 5.96
N VAL A 138 10.48 18.15 7.25
CA VAL A 138 9.39 18.59 8.10
C VAL A 138 9.68 19.97 8.68
N SER A 139 8.62 20.71 8.96
CA SER A 139 8.71 22.00 9.65
C SER A 139 7.56 22.12 10.63
N PHE A 140 7.84 22.62 11.82
CA PHE A 140 6.84 22.88 12.83
C PHE A 140 6.39 24.34 12.81
N SER A 141 5.09 24.55 12.91
CA SER A 141 4.49 25.86 13.14
C SER A 141 3.67 25.82 14.43
N GLY A 142 3.82 26.83 15.29
CA GLY A 142 3.11 26.90 16.58
C GLY A 142 3.99 27.43 17.72
N SER A 143 3.37 27.73 18.87
CA SER A 143 4.07 28.28 20.04
C SER A 143 4.89 27.22 20.77
N SER A 144 6.14 27.56 21.11
CA SER A 144 7.03 26.80 21.99
C SER A 144 6.31 26.45 23.31
N GLY A 145 6.02 25.17 23.54
CA GLY A 145 5.29 24.72 24.74
C GLY A 145 4.38 23.51 24.56
N GLY A 146 4.34 22.88 23.38
CA GLY A 146 3.70 21.57 23.18
C GLY A 146 2.16 21.57 23.06
N GLN A 147 1.49 22.72 23.22
CA GLN A 147 0.04 22.85 23.07
C GLN A 147 -0.32 23.75 21.89
N GLY A 148 -0.90 23.15 20.85
CA GLY A 148 -1.27 23.82 19.60
C GLY A 148 -0.08 23.95 18.64
N GLY A 149 -0.29 23.56 17.39
CA GLY A 149 0.70 23.62 16.32
C GLY A 149 0.38 22.64 15.21
N ALA A 150 1.13 22.71 14.12
CA ALA A 150 1.03 21.77 13.02
C ALA A 150 2.42 21.43 12.48
N ILE A 151 2.60 20.17 12.11
CA ILE A 151 3.70 19.71 11.28
C ILE A 151 3.32 19.94 9.84
N THR A 152 4.22 20.54 9.07
CA THR A 152 4.16 20.47 7.62
C THR A 152 5.21 19.49 7.15
N TYR A 153 4.80 18.53 6.32
CA TYR A 153 5.70 17.69 5.57
C TYR A 153 5.82 18.21 4.14
N LEU A 154 7.03 18.15 3.58
CA LEU A 154 7.31 18.50 2.20
C LEU A 154 8.32 17.51 1.58
N ARG A 155 7.94 16.96 0.43
CA ARG A 155 8.80 16.25 -0.52
C ARG A 155 9.11 17.20 -1.70
N PRO A 156 10.40 17.49 -1.98
CA PRO A 156 10.77 18.31 -3.12
C PRO A 156 10.38 17.67 -4.45
N LEU A 157 10.26 18.49 -5.50
CA LEU A 157 9.96 18.06 -6.86
C LEU A 157 11.15 17.25 -7.43
N ARG A 158 10.89 16.31 -8.33
CA ARG A 158 11.91 15.47 -8.99
C ARG A 158 12.29 15.96 -10.37
N ASP A 159 11.33 16.55 -11.08
CA ASP A 159 11.47 17.07 -12.43
C ASP A 159 10.35 18.09 -12.73
N ASP A 160 10.28 18.55 -13.97
CA ASP A 160 9.33 19.54 -14.46
C ASP A 160 7.89 19.01 -14.62
N GLN A 161 7.68 17.69 -14.58
CA GLN A 161 6.37 17.04 -14.67
C GLN A 161 5.84 16.60 -13.30
N ASP A 162 6.71 16.53 -12.30
CA ASP A 162 6.39 16.14 -10.94
C ASP A 162 5.54 17.19 -10.22
N VAL A 163 4.73 16.73 -9.25
CA VAL A 163 3.88 17.58 -8.40
C VAL A 163 4.01 17.14 -6.94
N ASN A 164 3.90 18.09 -6.02
CA ASN A 164 3.87 17.80 -4.58
C ASN A 164 2.60 18.29 -3.91
N VAL A 165 1.78 19.10 -4.59
CA VAL A 165 0.44 19.49 -4.12
C VAL A 165 -0.61 18.67 -4.88
N SER A 166 -1.01 17.53 -4.31
CA SER A 166 -1.98 16.62 -4.92
C SER A 166 -2.92 16.02 -3.88
N ALA A 167 -4.15 15.72 -4.29
CA ALA A 167 -5.10 14.95 -3.49
C ALA A 167 -4.83 13.43 -3.56
N GLN A 168 -4.02 12.99 -4.54
CA GLN A 168 -3.67 11.59 -4.73
C GLN A 168 -2.61 11.16 -3.70
N ALA A 169 -2.92 10.12 -2.93
CA ALA A 169 -2.11 9.65 -1.80
C ALA A 169 -0.61 9.47 -2.12
N ASN A 170 -0.33 8.84 -3.25
CA ASN A 170 1.02 8.53 -3.76
C ASN A 170 1.79 9.76 -4.27
N ARG A 171 1.11 10.90 -4.50
CA ARG A 171 1.69 12.15 -5.01
C ARG A 171 1.53 13.32 -4.05
N LYS A 172 0.92 13.09 -2.88
CA LYS A 172 0.70 14.06 -1.80
C LYS A 172 2.02 14.37 -1.08
N GLY A 173 2.91 15.06 -1.79
CA GLY A 173 4.22 15.48 -1.31
C GLY A 173 4.20 16.68 -0.37
N TYR A 174 3.07 17.36 -0.18
CA TYR A 174 2.95 18.54 0.66
C TYR A 174 1.64 18.50 1.44
N PHE A 175 1.72 18.47 2.77
CA PHE A 175 0.54 18.48 3.63
C PHE A 175 0.87 18.95 5.05
N GLN A 176 -0.19 19.24 5.82
CA GLN A 176 -0.10 19.61 7.22
C GLN A 176 -0.91 18.65 8.09
N THR A 177 -0.46 18.43 9.33
CA THR A 177 -1.16 17.65 10.35
C THR A 177 -0.93 18.28 11.73
N ASP A 178 -1.96 18.28 12.57
CA ASP A 178 -1.87 18.65 13.99
C ASP A 178 -1.77 17.42 14.91
N ALA A 179 -1.69 16.23 14.32
CA ALA A 179 -1.50 14.95 14.99
C ALA A 179 -0.06 14.41 14.82
N ALA A 180 0.14 13.14 15.19
CA ALA A 180 1.42 12.46 14.99
C ALA A 180 1.68 12.23 13.49
N LEU A 181 2.80 12.74 12.99
CA LEU A 181 3.34 12.35 11.69
C LEU A 181 4.18 11.09 11.85
N ARG A 182 3.83 10.01 11.15
CA ARG A 182 4.59 8.75 11.20
C ARG A 182 5.53 8.65 10.00
N ILE A 183 6.78 8.29 10.26
CA ILE A 183 7.82 8.06 9.26
C ILE A 183 8.34 6.65 9.48
N VAL A 184 8.03 5.73 8.57
CA VAL A 184 8.50 4.35 8.62
C VAL A 184 9.73 4.23 7.74
N VAL A 185 10.84 3.79 8.32
CA VAL A 185 12.14 3.64 7.67
C VAL A 185 12.44 2.16 7.54
N HIS A 186 12.55 1.67 6.30
CA HIS A 186 12.83 0.27 6.04
C HIS A 186 14.34 0.07 5.89
N THR A 187 14.86 -1.01 6.49
CA THR A 187 16.29 -1.41 6.45
C THR A 187 16.49 -2.79 5.79
N SER A 188 15.44 -3.29 5.14
CA SER A 188 15.42 -4.53 4.37
C SER A 188 14.37 -4.42 3.27
N GLY A 189 14.39 -5.39 2.34
CA GLY A 189 13.50 -5.36 1.19
C GLY A 189 13.80 -4.18 0.26
N ARG A 190 12.86 -3.89 -0.64
CA ARG A 190 12.92 -2.76 -1.57
C ARG A 190 11.53 -2.19 -1.86
N LEU A 191 11.48 -0.99 -2.38
CA LEU A 191 10.24 -0.40 -2.87
C LEU A 191 9.81 -1.06 -4.20
N LEU A 192 8.66 -1.72 -4.20
CA LEU A 192 8.07 -2.34 -5.39
C LEU A 192 7.13 -1.36 -6.10
N ARG A 193 7.07 -1.45 -7.43
CA ARG A 193 6.24 -0.59 -8.30
C ARG A 193 5.23 -1.44 -9.07
N PRO A 194 4.17 -1.94 -8.42
CA PRO A 194 3.17 -2.75 -9.09
C PRO A 194 2.37 -1.91 -10.08
N VAL A 195 2.19 -2.42 -11.29
CA VAL A 195 1.36 -1.84 -12.35
C VAL A 195 0.11 -2.70 -12.50
N VAL A 196 -1.05 -2.12 -12.24
CA VAL A 196 -2.35 -2.79 -12.34
C VAL A 196 -2.90 -2.65 -13.76
N THR A 197 -3.54 -3.69 -14.26
CA THR A 197 -4.33 -3.67 -15.50
C THR A 197 -5.70 -4.27 -15.23
N ALA A 198 -6.75 -3.52 -15.58
CA ALA A 198 -8.12 -3.96 -15.54
C ALA A 198 -8.62 -4.23 -16.96
N THR A 199 -9.05 -5.46 -17.23
CA THR A 199 -9.59 -5.85 -18.53
C THR A 199 -11.05 -6.21 -18.38
N GLU A 200 -11.92 -5.52 -19.10
CA GLU A 200 -13.36 -5.82 -19.11
C GLU A 200 -13.61 -7.17 -19.81
N VAL A 201 -14.46 -8.01 -19.20
CA VAL A 201 -14.78 -9.38 -19.66
C VAL A 201 -16.29 -9.57 -19.86
N THR A 202 -17.08 -8.49 -19.75
CA THR A 202 -18.53 -8.44 -19.45
C THR A 202 -19.41 -9.51 -20.09
N ARG A 203 -20.43 -9.94 -19.31
CA ARG A 203 -21.60 -10.71 -19.77
C ARG A 203 -22.76 -9.74 -20.07
N ALA A 204 -23.20 -9.70 -21.31
CA ALA A 204 -24.27 -8.80 -21.76
C ALA A 204 -25.58 -8.93 -20.97
N GLY A 205 -26.30 -7.81 -20.78
CA GLY A 205 -27.70 -7.78 -20.33
C GLY A 205 -27.95 -7.50 -18.84
N VAL A 206 -26.95 -7.07 -18.08
CA VAL A 206 -27.11 -6.68 -16.65
C VAL A 206 -26.41 -5.34 -16.42
N ALA A 207 -26.92 -4.51 -15.51
CA ALA A 207 -26.28 -3.28 -15.02
C ALA A 207 -25.01 -3.56 -14.18
N ALA A 208 -24.19 -4.51 -14.60
CA ALA A 208 -22.98 -4.91 -13.91
C ALA A 208 -21.90 -5.36 -14.90
N ASN A 209 -20.68 -4.86 -14.73
CA ASN A 209 -19.55 -5.12 -15.62
C ASN A 209 -18.50 -5.94 -14.87
N THR A 210 -18.02 -7.02 -15.48
CA THR A 210 -17.02 -7.90 -14.87
C THR A 210 -15.65 -7.59 -15.44
N TYR A 211 -14.66 -7.46 -14.56
CA TYR A 211 -13.27 -7.19 -14.90
C TYR A 211 -12.34 -8.28 -14.37
N ASP A 212 -11.38 -8.67 -15.22
CA ASP A 212 -10.19 -9.41 -14.79
C ASP A 212 -9.12 -8.38 -14.40
N LEU A 213 -8.69 -8.44 -13.13
CA LEU A 213 -7.65 -7.58 -12.59
C LEU A 213 -6.34 -8.36 -12.55
N THR A 214 -5.30 -7.78 -13.14
CA THR A 214 -3.95 -8.35 -13.16
C THR A 214 -2.94 -7.32 -12.71
N ALA A 215 -1.77 -7.78 -12.28
CA ALA A 215 -0.67 -6.91 -11.89
C ALA A 215 0.66 -7.42 -12.43
N SER A 216 1.47 -6.49 -12.93
CA SER A 216 2.90 -6.70 -13.18
C SER A 216 3.68 -6.06 -12.04
N VAL A 217 4.57 -6.82 -11.41
CA VAL A 217 5.42 -6.32 -10.32
C VAL A 217 6.88 -6.59 -10.70
N PRO A 218 7.54 -5.63 -11.37
CA PRO A 218 8.96 -5.76 -11.72
C PRO A 218 9.82 -5.97 -10.47
N ASP A 219 10.87 -6.77 -10.62
CA ASP A 219 11.86 -7.07 -9.57
C ASP A 219 11.28 -7.65 -8.26
N ALA A 220 10.07 -8.20 -8.34
CA ALA A 220 9.37 -8.82 -7.24
C ALA A 220 10.19 -9.99 -6.65
N PRO A 221 10.35 -10.05 -5.31
CA PRO A 221 10.83 -11.25 -4.66
C PRO A 221 9.81 -12.39 -4.80
N ALA A 222 10.25 -13.62 -4.51
CA ALA A 222 9.33 -14.73 -4.35
C ALA A 222 8.42 -14.50 -3.12
N GLY A 223 7.22 -15.09 -3.14
CA GLY A 223 6.32 -15.06 -1.97
C GLY A 223 5.56 -13.75 -1.79
N LEU A 224 5.20 -13.05 -2.87
CA LEU A 224 4.35 -11.86 -2.74
C LEU A 224 2.97 -12.21 -2.19
N THR A 225 2.55 -11.41 -1.23
CA THR A 225 1.16 -11.29 -0.78
C THR A 225 0.52 -10.09 -1.47
N TYR A 226 -0.77 -10.21 -1.77
CA TYR A 226 -1.55 -9.22 -2.50
C TYR A 226 -2.68 -8.72 -1.60
N ASP A 227 -2.94 -7.43 -1.63
CA ASP A 227 -4.08 -6.80 -0.98
C ASP A 227 -4.69 -5.76 -1.93
N TRP A 228 -5.82 -6.12 -2.50
CA TRP A 228 -6.58 -5.30 -3.44
C TRP A 228 -7.64 -4.51 -2.68
N ALA A 229 -7.66 -3.20 -2.85
CA ALA A 229 -8.84 -2.38 -2.60
C ALA A 229 -9.57 -2.20 -3.94
N LEU A 230 -10.78 -2.76 -4.05
CA LEU A 230 -11.51 -2.84 -5.33
C LEU A 230 -12.27 -1.54 -5.66
N GLY A 231 -12.34 -0.60 -4.71
CA GLY A 231 -12.89 0.74 -4.92
C GLY A 231 -14.40 0.87 -4.66
N ASP A 232 -15.10 -0.25 -4.45
CA ASP A 232 -16.52 -0.32 -4.09
C ASP A 232 -16.77 -0.61 -2.60
N GLY A 233 -15.71 -0.88 -1.85
CA GLY A 233 -15.75 -1.27 -0.44
C GLY A 233 -15.25 -2.70 -0.21
N ASP A 234 -15.16 -3.51 -1.27
CA ASP A 234 -14.64 -4.87 -1.20
C ASP A 234 -13.10 -4.91 -1.32
N THR A 235 -12.53 -6.00 -0.83
CA THR A 235 -11.10 -6.30 -0.92
C THR A 235 -10.83 -7.71 -1.43
N SER A 236 -9.61 -7.97 -1.91
CA SER A 236 -9.18 -9.31 -2.31
C SER A 236 -7.71 -9.56 -1.99
N SER A 237 -7.39 -10.80 -1.64
CA SER A 237 -6.00 -11.27 -1.44
C SER A 237 -5.50 -12.19 -2.55
N VAL A 238 -6.31 -12.43 -3.57
CA VAL A 238 -5.95 -13.27 -4.72
C VAL A 238 -5.06 -12.46 -5.66
N ALA A 239 -4.00 -13.07 -6.21
CA ALA A 239 -3.03 -12.38 -7.07
C ALA A 239 -3.66 -11.75 -8.33
N ALA A 240 -4.65 -12.41 -8.92
CA ALA A 240 -5.40 -11.92 -10.08
C ALA A 240 -6.91 -12.14 -9.84
N PRO A 241 -7.60 -11.22 -9.14
CA PRO A 241 -9.01 -11.36 -8.86
C PRO A 241 -9.85 -11.03 -10.10
N ARG A 242 -10.97 -11.74 -10.24
CA ARG A 242 -12.08 -11.35 -11.11
C ARG A 242 -13.14 -10.69 -10.24
N HIS A 243 -13.58 -9.49 -10.62
CA HIS A 243 -14.56 -8.72 -9.86
C HIS A 243 -15.66 -8.16 -10.73
N THR A 244 -16.86 -7.98 -10.16
CA THR A 244 -18.02 -7.44 -10.87
C THR A 244 -18.49 -6.18 -10.17
N TYR A 245 -18.59 -5.10 -10.94
CA TYR A 245 -18.97 -3.77 -10.46
C TYR A 245 -20.39 -3.44 -10.87
N ASP A 246 -21.18 -2.87 -9.95
CA ASP A 246 -22.54 -2.43 -10.20
C ASP A 246 -22.54 -1.03 -10.85
N ALA A 247 -23.16 -0.91 -12.02
CA ALA A 247 -23.25 0.36 -12.75
C ALA A 247 -24.30 1.31 -12.15
N THR A 248 -25.23 0.81 -11.33
CA THR A 248 -26.27 1.60 -10.67
C THR A 248 -25.73 2.41 -9.48
N ASP A 249 -24.67 1.91 -8.84
CA ASP A 249 -24.05 2.56 -7.68
C ASP A 249 -23.18 3.75 -8.12
N ARG A 250 -22.30 3.54 -9.12
CA ARG A 250 -21.28 4.50 -9.59
C ARG A 250 -20.90 4.18 -11.04
N SER A 251 -20.49 5.19 -11.81
CA SER A 251 -19.94 5.02 -13.16
C SER A 251 -18.44 4.70 -13.19
N THR A 252 -17.73 4.93 -12.09
CA THR A 252 -16.27 4.77 -12.01
C THR A 252 -15.85 4.28 -10.64
N TYR A 253 -15.00 3.26 -10.64
CA TYR A 253 -14.35 2.70 -9.44
C TYR A 253 -12.84 2.85 -9.55
N TYR A 254 -12.16 3.07 -8.43
CA TYR A 254 -10.70 3.20 -8.38
C TYR A 254 -10.08 2.01 -7.67
N VAL A 255 -9.41 1.16 -8.43
CA VAL A 255 -8.74 -0.06 -7.95
C VAL A 255 -7.32 0.25 -7.55
N VAL A 256 -6.90 -0.24 -6.39
CA VAL A 256 -5.54 -0.09 -5.89
C VAL A 256 -5.03 -1.44 -5.39
N LEU A 257 -3.80 -1.79 -5.76
CA LEU A 257 -3.11 -2.98 -5.24
C LEU A 257 -2.00 -2.55 -4.28
N SER A 258 -1.91 -3.20 -3.12
CA SER A 258 -0.72 -3.23 -2.28
C SER A 258 -0.11 -4.63 -2.32
N VAL A 259 1.22 -4.71 -2.41
CA VAL A 259 1.98 -5.96 -2.37
C VAL A 259 3.02 -5.93 -1.27
N THR A 260 3.24 -7.08 -0.64
CA THR A 260 4.29 -7.25 0.38
C THR A 260 5.02 -8.57 0.13
N GLY A 261 6.34 -8.52 0.11
CA GLY A 261 7.22 -9.69 0.03
C GLY A 261 7.74 -10.12 1.39
N ASP A 262 8.08 -11.41 1.50
CA ASP A 262 8.62 -12.01 2.73
C ASP A 262 9.98 -11.41 3.16
N ASP A 263 10.69 -10.76 2.24
CA ASP A 263 11.97 -10.08 2.49
C ASP A 263 11.81 -8.64 3.03
N GLY A 264 10.56 -8.21 3.26
CA GLY A 264 10.22 -6.86 3.70
C GLY A 264 10.02 -5.87 2.56
N SER A 265 10.09 -6.31 1.29
CA SER A 265 9.74 -5.45 0.15
C SER A 265 8.26 -5.11 0.18
N SER A 266 7.89 -3.86 -0.10
CA SER A 266 6.49 -3.46 -0.22
C SER A 266 6.28 -2.52 -1.40
N GLY A 267 5.06 -2.49 -1.93
CA GLY A 267 4.69 -1.58 -3.00
C GLY A 267 3.20 -1.32 -3.04
N ARG A 268 2.81 -0.22 -3.67
CA ARG A 268 1.41 0.12 -3.94
C ARG A 268 1.30 0.69 -5.33
N SER A 269 0.25 0.31 -6.05
CA SER A 269 0.01 0.80 -7.39
C SER A 269 -0.60 2.20 -7.34
N ASP A 270 -0.50 2.90 -8.47
CA ASP A 270 -1.38 4.03 -8.72
C ASP A 270 -2.84 3.52 -8.84
N PRO A 271 -3.84 4.36 -8.51
CA PRO A 271 -5.23 4.00 -8.71
C PRO A 271 -5.54 3.81 -10.20
N VAL A 272 -6.17 2.69 -10.54
CA VAL A 272 -6.67 2.42 -11.90
C VAL A 272 -8.17 2.64 -11.93
N ALA A 273 -8.62 3.50 -12.85
CA ALA A 273 -10.04 3.73 -13.07
C ALA A 273 -10.66 2.55 -13.82
N VAL A 274 -11.77 2.04 -13.28
CA VAL A 274 -12.65 1.05 -13.91
C VAL A 274 -13.95 1.76 -14.21
N GLU A 275 -14.25 1.94 -15.49
CA GLU A 275 -15.48 2.58 -15.95
C GLU A 275 -16.57 1.52 -16.15
N VAL A 276 -17.76 1.81 -15.66
CA VAL A 276 -18.92 0.93 -15.81
C VAL A 276 -20.10 1.71 -16.35
N SER A 277 -20.95 1.02 -17.09
CA SER A 277 -22.14 1.63 -17.68
C SER A 277 -23.27 0.62 -17.70
N GLU A 278 -24.49 1.12 -17.50
CA GLU A 278 -25.68 0.30 -17.69
C GLU A 278 -25.83 -0.06 -19.17
N PRO A 279 -26.30 -1.28 -19.50
CA PRO A 279 -26.65 -1.60 -20.87
C PRO A 279 -27.76 -0.65 -21.34
N PRO A 280 -27.79 -0.29 -22.64
CA PRO A 280 -28.89 0.51 -23.19
C PRO A 280 -30.23 -0.13 -22.82
N PRO A 281 -31.29 0.66 -22.54
CA PRO A 281 -32.62 0.13 -22.29
C PRO A 281 -33.00 -0.78 -23.47
N GLU A 282 -33.37 -2.03 -23.19
CA GLU A 282 -33.91 -2.90 -24.24
C GLU A 282 -35.09 -2.18 -24.89
N GLU A 283 -35.03 -1.94 -26.21
CA GLU A 283 -36.15 -1.36 -26.93
C GLU A 283 -37.36 -2.26 -26.71
N SER A 284 -38.39 -1.74 -26.02
CA SER A 284 -39.66 -2.43 -25.87
C SER A 284 -40.14 -2.82 -27.28
N PRO A 285 -40.50 -4.09 -27.54
CA PRO A 285 -41.10 -4.44 -28.82
C PRO A 285 -42.31 -3.53 -29.01
N GLY A 286 -42.25 -2.70 -30.06
CA GLY A 286 -43.29 -1.71 -30.34
C GLY A 286 -44.65 -2.40 -30.44
N PRO A 287 -45.76 -1.67 -30.21
CA PRO A 287 -47.09 -2.25 -30.35
C PRO A 287 -47.17 -2.90 -31.72
N THR A 288 -47.35 -4.23 -31.74
CA THR A 288 -47.66 -4.95 -32.97
C THR A 288 -48.85 -4.23 -33.59
N PRO A 289 -48.77 -3.71 -34.83
CA PRO A 289 -49.92 -3.08 -35.46
C PRO A 289 -51.06 -4.10 -35.50
N GLY A 290 -52.05 -3.90 -34.62
CA GLY A 290 -53.28 -4.68 -34.62
C GLY A 290 -53.88 -4.56 -36.01
N GLY A 291 -54.10 -5.72 -36.65
CA GLY A 291 -54.72 -5.80 -37.95
C GLY A 291 -56.02 -5.01 -37.95
N GLY A 292 -56.19 -4.16 -38.97
CA GLY A 292 -57.40 -3.38 -39.15
C GLY A 292 -58.61 -4.32 -39.27
N GLU A 293 -59.51 -4.22 -38.30
CA GLU A 293 -60.86 -4.74 -38.45
C GLU A 293 -61.61 -3.79 -39.40
N SER A 294 -61.92 -4.31 -40.59
CA SER A 294 -62.74 -3.66 -41.59
C SER A 294 -64.16 -3.48 -41.05
N GLU A 295 -64.62 -2.25 -40.89
CA GLU A 295 -66.04 -1.95 -40.71
C GLU A 295 -66.83 -2.44 -41.93
N GLY A 296 -67.74 -3.38 -41.72
CA GLY A 296 -68.81 -3.76 -42.66
C GLY A 296 -70.17 -3.47 -42.02
N PRO A 297 -71.17 -2.96 -42.77
CA PRO A 297 -72.37 -2.40 -42.16
C PRO A 297 -73.46 -3.46 -41.91
N ASP A 298 -74.11 -3.29 -40.76
CA ASP A 298 -75.54 -3.43 -40.45
C ASP A 298 -76.28 -4.74 -40.82
N THR A 299 -76.82 -5.45 -39.82
CA THR A 299 -78.26 -5.69 -39.68
C THR A 299 -78.58 -6.44 -38.38
N GLY A 300 -79.29 -5.78 -37.47
CA GLY A 300 -80.50 -6.29 -36.80
C GLY A 300 -80.46 -7.51 -35.85
N PRO A 301 -81.45 -7.64 -34.95
CA PRO A 301 -81.24 -8.14 -33.59
C PRO A 301 -81.75 -9.57 -33.37
N THR A 302 -81.25 -10.27 -32.35
CA THR A 302 -82.04 -11.24 -31.58
C THR A 302 -81.40 -11.59 -30.24
N ASP A 303 -82.30 -11.76 -29.29
CA ASP A 303 -82.18 -12.07 -27.87
C ASP A 303 -81.73 -13.52 -27.59
N SER A 304 -81.40 -13.78 -26.32
CA SER A 304 -81.40 -15.08 -25.61
C SER A 304 -80.07 -15.82 -25.39
N GLY A 305 -79.65 -15.87 -24.12
CA GLY A 305 -79.48 -17.15 -23.42
C GLY A 305 -78.07 -17.73 -23.23
N GLY A 306 -77.57 -17.65 -21.99
CA GLY A 306 -77.19 -18.82 -21.18
C GLY A 306 -75.94 -19.64 -21.53
N ALA A 307 -74.97 -19.56 -20.60
CA ALA A 307 -74.11 -20.63 -20.04
C ALA A 307 -73.49 -21.71 -20.96
N HIS A 308 -72.17 -21.87 -20.92
CA HIS A 308 -71.50 -22.98 -20.22
C HIS A 308 -69.97 -22.89 -20.27
N GLU A 309 -69.37 -23.49 -19.23
CA GLU A 309 -67.96 -23.61 -18.91
C GLU A 309 -67.15 -24.48 -19.87
N GLY A 310 -65.84 -24.20 -19.93
CA GLY A 310 -64.78 -25.21 -19.81
C GLY A 310 -64.23 -25.82 -21.10
N GLY A 311 -62.90 -25.98 -21.16
CA GLY A 311 -62.28 -27.01 -22.00
C GLY A 311 -61.00 -26.59 -22.72
N SER A 312 -59.86 -26.83 -22.06
CA SER A 312 -58.51 -26.73 -22.59
C SER A 312 -58.14 -27.89 -23.54
N THR A 313 -57.11 -27.64 -24.36
CA THR A 313 -56.23 -28.57 -25.12
C THR A 313 -56.62 -28.96 -26.57
N GLY A 314 -55.89 -28.37 -27.53
CA GLY A 314 -55.45 -29.02 -28.77
C GLY A 314 -53.91 -29.11 -28.71
N GLY A 315 -53.21 -30.15 -29.16
CA GLY A 315 -53.45 -30.98 -30.33
C GLY A 315 -52.42 -30.62 -31.40
N ALA A 316 -51.24 -31.27 -31.38
CA ALA A 316 -50.30 -31.34 -32.51
C ALA A 316 -50.88 -32.26 -33.62
N PRO A 317 -50.19 -32.59 -34.75
CA PRO A 317 -48.93 -32.13 -35.36
C PRO A 317 -49.09 -31.83 -36.89
N ALA A 318 -48.00 -31.54 -37.62
CA ALA A 318 -47.66 -32.18 -38.93
C ALA A 318 -46.48 -31.48 -39.65
N GLU A 319 -45.79 -32.31 -40.44
CA GLU A 319 -44.47 -32.17 -41.05
C GLU A 319 -44.44 -31.41 -42.39
N GLY A 320 -43.22 -31.05 -42.82
CA GLY A 320 -42.90 -30.79 -44.23
C GLY A 320 -41.56 -30.08 -44.45
N GLY A 321 -40.49 -30.82 -44.76
CA GLY A 321 -39.34 -30.28 -45.53
C GLY A 321 -39.67 -30.20 -47.04
N PRO A 322 -38.71 -29.97 -47.97
CA PRO A 322 -37.25 -29.82 -47.83
C PRO A 322 -36.63 -28.66 -48.67
N THR A 323 -35.29 -28.56 -48.68
CA THR A 323 -34.38 -28.28 -49.83
C THR A 323 -33.31 -27.16 -49.68
N LEU A 324 -32.05 -27.65 -49.70
CA LEU A 324 -30.90 -27.30 -50.55
C LEU A 324 -30.18 -25.93 -50.50
N GLY A 325 -28.85 -26.06 -50.48
CA GLY A 325 -27.85 -25.09 -50.96
C GLY A 325 -27.00 -24.52 -49.82
N GLY A 326 -25.71 -24.80 -49.64
CA GLY A 326 -24.66 -25.19 -50.58
C GLY A 326 -23.59 -24.08 -50.61
N LEU A 327 -22.31 -24.48 -50.50
CA LEU A 327 -21.06 -23.71 -50.75
C LEU A 327 -20.60 -22.82 -49.56
N SER A 328 -19.33 -22.75 -49.13
CA SER A 328 -18.08 -23.46 -49.45
C SER A 328 -17.05 -23.14 -48.36
N GLU A 329 -16.19 -24.11 -48.02
CA GLU A 329 -14.85 -23.92 -47.47
C GLU A 329 -13.89 -23.35 -48.54
N VAL A 330 -12.93 -22.50 -48.15
CA VAL A 330 -11.53 -22.42 -48.63
C VAL A 330 -10.76 -21.61 -47.55
N GLU A 331 -9.89 -22.19 -46.72
CA GLU A 331 -8.47 -22.59 -46.91
C GLU A 331 -7.42 -21.47 -46.68
N THR A 332 -6.66 -21.65 -45.60
CA THR A 332 -5.19 -21.51 -45.41
C THR A 332 -4.40 -20.30 -45.93
N GLY A 333 -3.60 -19.75 -44.99
CA GLY A 333 -2.13 -19.71 -45.14
C GLY A 333 -1.49 -18.33 -45.33
N GLY A 334 -0.53 -17.98 -44.46
CA GLY A 334 0.53 -17.02 -44.78
C GLY A 334 0.99 -16.10 -43.64
N GLU A 335 1.94 -16.55 -42.83
CA GLU A 335 3.01 -15.67 -42.31
C GLU A 335 3.92 -15.27 -43.50
N PRO A 336 4.57 -14.08 -43.52
CA PRO A 336 5.82 -13.95 -42.75
C PRO A 336 6.27 -12.52 -42.34
N SER A 337 7.35 -12.53 -41.55
CA SER A 337 8.50 -11.60 -41.55
C SER A 337 8.58 -10.54 -40.45
N VAL A 338 9.38 -10.92 -39.45
CA VAL A 338 10.13 -10.08 -38.51
C VAL A 338 11.05 -9.11 -39.27
N VAL A 339 10.99 -7.83 -38.91
CA VAL A 339 11.97 -6.81 -39.31
C VAL A 339 12.71 -6.35 -38.05
N THR A 340 13.97 -6.74 -37.93
CA THR A 340 14.95 -6.12 -37.02
C THR A 340 15.46 -4.82 -37.64
N PRO A 341 15.49 -3.69 -36.91
CA PRO A 341 16.25 -2.52 -37.33
C PRO A 341 17.73 -2.66 -36.93
N THR A 342 18.60 -2.55 -37.94
CA THR A 342 20.05 -2.30 -37.81
C THR A 342 20.28 -0.86 -37.33
N PRO A 343 21.18 -0.58 -36.37
CA PRO A 343 21.55 0.80 -36.03
C PRO A 343 22.49 1.37 -37.09
N ASP A 344 22.07 2.45 -37.72
CA ASP A 344 22.87 3.21 -38.67
C ASP A 344 23.92 4.04 -37.94
N ALA A 345 25.16 3.96 -38.41
CA ALA A 345 26.33 4.60 -37.81
C ALA A 345 26.87 5.66 -38.77
N GLY A 346 26.96 6.90 -38.28
CA GLY A 346 27.77 7.96 -38.91
C GLY A 346 27.43 9.36 -38.38
N PRO A 347 28.30 10.35 -38.62
CA PRO A 347 29.69 10.42 -38.18
C PRO A 347 29.87 11.57 -37.16
N GLY A 348 30.73 11.36 -36.15
CA GLY A 348 31.11 12.42 -35.22
C GLY A 348 32.05 13.47 -35.86
N PRO A 349 32.04 14.71 -35.36
CA PRO A 349 33.15 15.64 -35.53
C PRO A 349 34.05 15.77 -34.28
N ALA A 350 35.31 16.08 -34.58
CA ALA A 350 36.56 16.02 -33.83
C ALA A 350 36.68 16.82 -32.50
N PRO A 351 37.70 16.49 -31.66
CA PRO A 351 37.94 17.15 -30.38
C PRO A 351 38.58 18.54 -30.53
N VAL A 352 38.16 19.48 -29.67
CA VAL A 352 38.81 20.79 -29.51
C VAL A 352 39.90 20.66 -28.44
N ALA A 353 41.13 21.00 -28.82
CA ALA A 353 42.30 21.00 -27.96
C ALA A 353 42.41 22.28 -27.12
N GLY A 354 42.82 22.12 -25.86
CA GLY A 354 43.84 22.97 -25.24
C GLY A 354 43.39 23.90 -24.11
N ARG A 355 43.70 23.51 -22.87
CA ARG A 355 44.43 24.38 -21.94
C ARG A 355 45.16 23.56 -20.87
N GLN A 356 46.48 23.50 -20.96
CA GLN A 356 47.36 22.98 -19.90
C GLN A 356 47.35 23.96 -18.72
N VAL A 357 47.21 23.42 -17.50
CA VAL A 357 47.59 24.12 -16.28
C VAL A 357 48.70 23.29 -15.63
N SER A 358 49.93 23.82 -15.67
CA SER A 358 51.07 23.29 -14.92
C SER A 358 50.89 23.58 -13.43
N GLY A 359 50.75 22.53 -12.62
CA GLY A 359 50.91 22.58 -11.17
C GLY A 359 52.19 21.87 -10.78
N THR A 360 53.20 22.64 -10.38
CA THR A 360 54.52 22.17 -9.96
C THR A 360 54.43 21.45 -8.61
N LEU A 361 54.87 20.18 -8.59
CA LEU A 361 55.08 19.38 -7.39
C LEU A 361 56.36 19.85 -6.67
N LEU A 362 56.22 20.51 -5.52
CA LEU A 362 57.33 20.81 -4.62
C LEU A 362 57.46 19.70 -3.57
N ILE A 363 58.50 18.88 -3.71
CA ILE A 363 58.97 17.94 -2.70
C ILE A 363 59.80 18.72 -1.67
N GLY A 364 59.29 18.84 -0.45
CA GLY A 364 60.02 19.40 0.70
C GLY A 364 60.47 18.29 1.65
N LEU A 365 61.77 17.96 1.60
CA LEU A 365 62.48 17.21 2.64
C LEU A 365 62.72 18.12 3.85
N ALA A 366 62.36 17.67 5.06
CA ALA A 366 62.91 18.21 6.30
C ALA A 366 63.15 17.07 7.30
N ALA A 367 64.40 16.97 7.75
CA ALA A 367 64.92 16.02 8.72
C ALA A 367 65.28 16.75 10.03
N GLY A 368 65.21 16.01 11.16
CA GLY A 368 65.77 16.38 12.47
C GLY A 368 64.77 17.12 13.39
N ALA A 369 64.67 16.87 14.69
CA ALA A 369 65.48 16.06 15.61
C ALA A 369 64.66 15.75 16.88
N ALA A 370 64.95 14.63 17.53
CA ALA A 370 64.55 14.34 18.91
C ALA A 370 65.34 15.20 19.91
N PRO A 371 64.92 15.24 21.19
CA PRO A 371 65.82 14.63 22.17
C PRO A 371 65.12 13.71 23.18
N SER A 372 65.89 12.72 23.61
CA SER A 372 65.64 11.78 24.70
C SER A 372 66.41 12.22 25.94
N VAL A 373 65.78 12.19 27.12
CA VAL A 373 66.43 11.94 28.43
C VAL A 373 65.43 11.19 29.33
N ALA A 374 65.88 10.06 29.90
CA ALA A 374 65.20 9.18 30.87
C ALA A 374 65.91 9.29 32.25
N PRO A 375 65.73 8.36 33.22
CA PRO A 375 64.56 7.90 33.98
C PRO A 375 64.77 8.04 35.52
N GLU A 376 63.80 7.66 36.35
CA GLU A 376 64.10 7.12 37.70
C GLU A 376 63.01 6.16 38.20
N ASP A 377 63.47 4.98 38.62
CA ASP A 377 62.73 3.82 39.12
C ASP A 377 62.15 4.02 40.54
N VAL A 378 61.15 3.21 40.89
CA VAL A 378 61.15 2.25 42.03
C VAL A 378 59.70 1.82 42.36
N ALA A 379 59.40 0.55 42.09
CA ALA A 379 58.32 -0.21 42.76
C ALA A 379 58.88 -0.87 44.05
N PRO A 380 58.04 -1.37 44.98
CA PRO A 380 57.67 -2.79 44.84
C PRO A 380 56.29 -3.23 45.38
N SER A 381 55.82 -4.31 44.73
CA SER A 381 55.14 -5.51 45.26
C SER A 381 53.75 -5.50 45.92
N ALA A 382 52.85 -6.18 45.19
CA ALA A 382 52.09 -7.38 45.58
C ALA A 382 50.69 -7.22 46.21
N ARG A 383 49.67 -7.63 45.45
CA ARG A 383 48.93 -8.89 45.70
C ARG A 383 47.97 -9.22 44.55
N ALA A 384 48.07 -10.45 44.06
CA ALA A 384 47.08 -11.06 43.19
C ALA A 384 45.82 -11.43 43.98
N SER A 385 44.65 -11.10 43.44
CA SER A 385 43.35 -11.61 43.90
C SER A 385 42.58 -12.15 42.71
N SER A 386 42.20 -13.43 42.80
CA SER A 386 41.49 -14.23 41.81
C SER A 386 40.16 -13.62 41.32
N PRO A 387 39.71 -13.94 40.09
CA PRO A 387 38.42 -13.48 39.61
C PRO A 387 37.28 -14.26 40.27
N ARG A 388 36.39 -13.55 40.96
CA ARG A 388 35.06 -14.06 41.31
C ARG A 388 34.17 -13.92 40.07
N THR A 389 33.77 -15.04 39.49
CA THR A 389 32.68 -15.18 38.53
C THR A 389 31.40 -14.55 39.08
N ALA A 390 31.02 -13.40 38.55
CA ALA A 390 29.69 -12.82 38.76
C ALA A 390 28.75 -13.42 37.71
N LEU A 391 27.76 -14.18 38.17
CA LEU A 391 26.65 -14.66 37.34
C LEU A 391 25.79 -13.44 36.92
N PRO A 392 25.42 -13.31 35.64
CA PRO A 392 24.64 -12.19 35.16
C PRO A 392 23.15 -12.33 35.56
N THR A 393 22.57 -11.23 36.00
CA THR A 393 21.25 -11.07 36.65
C THR A 393 20.02 -11.28 35.76
N TRP A 394 20.16 -11.87 34.57
CA TRP A 394 19.02 -12.14 33.66
C TRP A 394 18.31 -13.48 33.89
N LEU A 395 18.75 -14.30 34.86
CA LEU A 395 18.11 -15.59 35.17
C LEU A 395 16.98 -15.53 36.22
N LEU A 396 16.62 -14.34 36.75
CA LEU A 396 15.46 -14.18 37.65
C LEU A 396 14.25 -13.47 37.03
N ALA A 397 14.32 -13.05 35.76
CA ALA A 397 13.18 -12.43 35.06
C ALA A 397 12.32 -13.42 34.26
N VAL A 398 12.84 -14.61 33.91
CA VAL A 398 12.10 -15.61 33.11
C VAL A 398 11.21 -16.52 33.97
N ALA A 399 11.39 -16.56 35.29
CA ALA A 399 10.52 -17.32 36.21
C ALA A 399 9.33 -16.51 36.76
N GLY A 400 9.31 -15.18 36.61
CA GLY A 400 8.23 -14.31 37.07
C GLY A 400 7.11 -14.07 36.04
N GLY A 401 7.41 -14.18 34.74
CA GLY A 401 6.46 -13.90 33.66
C GLY A 401 5.51 -15.05 33.28
N VAL A 402 5.85 -16.30 33.64
CA VAL A 402 5.03 -17.48 33.28
C VAL A 402 3.92 -17.77 34.32
N LEU A 403 3.93 -17.11 35.48
CA LEU A 403 2.91 -17.34 36.53
C LEU A 403 1.73 -16.35 36.52
N LEU A 404 1.73 -15.32 35.68
CA LEU A 404 0.64 -14.32 35.57
C LEU A 404 -0.20 -14.42 34.28
N LEU A 405 0.03 -15.44 33.45
CA LEU A 405 -0.82 -15.77 32.30
C LEU A 405 -1.75 -16.98 32.52
N ALA A 406 -1.82 -17.50 33.75
CA ALA A 406 -2.75 -18.57 34.12
C ALA A 406 -3.99 -18.10 34.92
N ALA A 407 -4.11 -16.80 35.23
CA ALA A 407 -5.23 -16.24 36.00
C ALA A 407 -6.24 -15.41 35.17
N GLY A 408 -5.96 -15.14 33.89
CA GLY A 408 -6.84 -14.35 33.01
C GLY A 408 -7.82 -15.17 32.15
N ALA A 409 -7.64 -16.48 32.04
CA ALA A 409 -8.38 -17.33 31.10
C ALA A 409 -9.45 -18.25 31.77
N LEU A 410 -10.12 -17.76 32.81
CA LEU A 410 -11.28 -18.44 33.42
C LEU A 410 -12.54 -17.55 33.47
N GLY A 411 -12.59 -16.52 32.63
CA GLY A 411 -13.64 -15.51 32.65
C GLY A 411 -14.65 -15.58 31.52
N GLU A 412 -14.76 -16.64 30.72
CA GLU A 412 -15.78 -16.64 29.65
C GLU A 412 -16.20 -18.03 29.16
N SER A 413 -17.03 -18.70 29.96
CA SER A 413 -17.82 -19.83 29.45
C SER A 413 -19.33 -19.46 29.44
N PRO A 414 -20.07 -19.75 28.36
CA PRO A 414 -21.52 -19.49 28.27
C PRO A 414 -22.36 -20.30 29.29
N ALA A 415 -21.74 -21.24 30.02
CA ALA A 415 -22.33 -21.94 31.15
C ALA A 415 -22.43 -21.06 32.41
N VAL A 416 -21.45 -20.17 32.66
CA VAL A 416 -21.43 -19.28 33.82
C VAL A 416 -22.45 -18.14 33.66
N ARG A 417 -22.66 -17.63 32.44
CA ARG A 417 -23.70 -16.62 32.17
C ARG A 417 -25.13 -17.15 32.39
N ARG A 418 -25.37 -18.46 32.23
CA ARG A 418 -26.66 -19.10 32.54
C ARG A 418 -26.88 -19.36 34.03
N ALA A 419 -25.81 -19.56 34.81
CA ALA A 419 -25.89 -19.72 36.26
C ALA A 419 -26.21 -18.39 36.98
N TRP A 420 -25.71 -17.26 36.46
CA TRP A 420 -25.97 -15.93 37.04
C TRP A 420 -27.38 -15.39 36.76
N ARG A 421 -27.99 -15.72 35.61
CA ARG A 421 -29.40 -15.34 35.35
C ARG A 421 -30.39 -16.08 36.25
N ARG A 422 -30.14 -17.35 36.61
CA ARG A 422 -31.03 -18.11 37.53
C ARG A 422 -30.92 -17.70 39.01
N ARG A 423 -29.92 -16.90 39.40
CA ARG A 423 -29.82 -16.35 40.77
C ARG A 423 -30.44 -14.95 40.92
N ARG A 424 -30.70 -14.21 39.84
CA ARG A 424 -31.44 -12.93 39.92
C ARG A 424 -32.95 -13.13 40.06
N ASP A 425 -33.51 -14.22 39.56
CA ASP A 425 -34.96 -14.50 39.66
C ASP A 425 -35.38 -15.13 41.01
N LYS A 426 -34.46 -15.24 41.98
CA LYS A 426 -34.75 -15.77 43.34
C LYS A 426 -34.51 -14.78 44.48
N VAL A 427 -34.29 -13.50 44.19
CA VAL A 427 -34.16 -12.42 45.20
C VAL A 427 -35.21 -11.31 44.95
N GLY A 428 -36.27 -11.63 44.21
CA GLY A 428 -37.42 -10.75 43.97
C GLY A 428 -38.74 -11.46 44.24
N THR A 429 -39.00 -11.80 45.49
CA THR A 429 -40.32 -12.01 46.10
C THR A 429 -40.25 -11.65 47.56
#